data_AF-A0A536SK93-F1
#
_entry.id   AF-A0A536SK93-F1
#
_cell.length_a   1.000
_cell.length_b   1.000
_cell.length_c   1.000
_cell.angle_alpha   90.00
_cell.angle_beta   90.00
_cell.angle_gamma   90.00
#
_symmetry.space_group_name_H-M   'P 1'
#
loop_
_entity.id
_entity.type
_entity.pdbx_description
1 polymer ?
#
loop_
_entity_poly.entity_id
_entity_poly.type
_entity_poly.pdbx_seq_one_letter_code
_entity_poly.pdbx_strand_id
1 'polypeptide(L)'
;VERLTPVLSAYSSDVVHTGGVGTAQVAKAVNNLILWACLVADHEGLALARRYGADVEALRRALLLSSCANGPLEKWGMQTMAWADDDMAIVAEMAADAGIALPQAEVNREICRSLKPRRYKLDQYGR
;
A
#
# COMPACT_ATOMS: atom_id res chain seq x y z
N VAL A 1 13.38 -24.85 1.06
CA VAL A 1 13.46 -23.64 0.20
C VAL A 1 14.29 -23.93 -1.04
N GLU A 2 15.57 -24.28 -0.88
CA GLU A 2 16.52 -24.50 -1.98
C GLU A 2 15.99 -25.42 -3.10
N ARG A 3 15.34 -26.53 -2.75
CA ARG A 3 14.74 -27.45 -3.72
C ARG A 3 13.66 -26.81 -4.61
N LEU A 4 12.92 -25.83 -4.09
CA LEU A 4 11.84 -25.14 -4.82
C LEU A 4 12.32 -23.86 -5.51
N THR A 5 13.46 -23.29 -5.09
CA THR A 5 13.98 -22.04 -5.63
C THR A 5 14.06 -22.02 -7.16
N PRO A 6 14.54 -23.06 -7.87
CA PRO A 6 14.59 -23.04 -9.34
C PRO A 6 13.22 -22.84 -10.01
N VAL A 7 12.16 -23.39 -9.41
CA VAL A 7 10.79 -23.23 -9.90
C VAL A 7 10.25 -21.84 -9.61
N LEU A 8 10.49 -21.32 -8.39
CA LEU A 8 10.06 -19.98 -8.00
C LEU A 8 10.75 -18.89 -8.83
N SER A 9 12.04 -19.05 -9.11
CA SER A 9 12.85 -18.13 -9.93
C SER A 9 12.48 -18.15 -11.42
N ALA A 10 11.67 -19.11 -11.89
CA ALA A 10 11.20 -19.11 -13.27
C ALA A 10 10.19 -17.99 -13.57
N TYR A 11 9.55 -17.41 -12.54
CA TYR A 11 8.54 -16.35 -12.68
C TYR A 11 8.67 -15.22 -11.65
N SER A 12 9.64 -15.30 -10.74
CA SER A 12 9.89 -14.28 -9.72
C SER A 12 11.33 -13.77 -9.83
N SER A 13 11.53 -12.46 -9.79
CA SER A 13 12.87 -11.86 -9.71
C SER A 13 13.56 -12.17 -8.38
N ASP A 14 12.77 -12.23 -7.30
CA ASP A 14 13.26 -12.34 -5.94
C ASP A 14 12.51 -13.42 -5.17
N VAL A 15 13.24 -14.19 -4.36
CA VAL A 15 12.68 -15.25 -3.50
C VAL A 15 13.21 -15.06 -2.09
N VAL A 16 12.32 -14.70 -1.16
CA VAL A 16 12.66 -14.44 0.25
C VAL A 16 12.03 -15.50 1.14
N HIS A 17 12.85 -16.21 1.91
CA HIS A 17 12.37 -17.14 2.93
C HIS A 17 12.16 -16.41 4.27
N THR A 18 10.90 -16.21 4.64
CA THR A 18 10.53 -15.37 5.80
C THR A 18 10.47 -16.11 7.14
N GLY A 19 10.77 -17.42 7.17
CA GLY A 19 10.78 -18.21 8.40
C GLY A 19 9.96 -19.50 8.30
N GLY A 20 9.34 -19.89 9.42
CA GLY A 20 8.56 -21.13 9.55
C GLY A 20 7.22 -21.12 8.83
N VAL A 21 6.38 -22.12 9.11
CA VAL A 21 5.04 -22.21 8.54
C VAL A 21 4.22 -20.95 8.89
N GLY A 22 3.58 -20.36 7.88
CA GLY A 22 2.72 -19.18 8.04
C GLY A 22 3.42 -17.83 7.93
N THR A 23 4.74 -17.73 8.10
CA THR A 23 5.46 -16.44 8.10
C THR A 23 5.39 -15.70 6.75
N ALA A 24 5.24 -16.43 5.65
CA ALA A 24 5.07 -15.83 4.32
C ALA A 24 3.71 -15.11 4.17
N GLN A 25 2.66 -15.65 4.79
CA GLN A 25 1.34 -15.00 4.82
C GLN A 25 1.39 -13.72 5.66
N VAL A 26 2.05 -13.78 6.83
CA VAL A 26 2.30 -12.59 7.66
C VAL A 26 3.06 -11.51 6.88
N ALA A 27 4.14 -11.88 6.19
CA ALA A 27 4.92 -10.94 5.39
C ALA A 27 4.07 -10.28 4.28
N LYS A 28 3.21 -11.03 3.60
CA LYS A 28 2.31 -10.51 2.57
C LYS A 28 1.25 -9.57 3.15
N ALA A 29 0.65 -9.94 4.28
CA ALA A 29 -0.34 -9.10 4.97
C ALA A 29 0.28 -7.77 5.42
N VAL A 30 1.47 -7.80 6.04
CA VAL A 30 2.22 -6.60 6.45
C VAL A 30 2.60 -5.74 5.25
N ASN A 31 3.08 -6.34 4.16
CA ASN A 31 3.37 -5.60 2.93
C ASN A 31 2.13 -4.87 2.42
N ASN A 32 0.97 -5.53 2.39
CA ASN A 32 -0.26 -4.92 1.90
C ASN A 32 -0.78 -3.84 2.86
N LEU A 33 -0.67 -4.04 4.17
CA LEU A 33 -0.97 -2.99 5.16
C LEU A 33 -0.17 -1.71 4.88
N ILE A 34 1.15 -1.84 4.71
CA ILE A 34 2.03 -0.69 4.45
C ILE A 34 1.74 -0.08 3.06
N LEU A 35 1.50 -0.91 2.04
CA LEU A 35 1.14 -0.46 0.69
C LEU A 35 -0.08 0.46 0.72
N TRP A 36 -1.17 0.04 1.38
CA TRP A 36 -2.41 0.82 1.42
C TRP A 36 -2.26 2.07 2.28
N ALA A 37 -1.51 2.00 3.38
CA ALA A 37 -1.14 3.17 4.18
C ALA A 37 -0.41 4.24 3.35
N CYS A 38 0.65 3.85 2.63
CA CYS A 38 1.39 4.76 1.76
C CYS A 38 0.50 5.33 0.64
N LEU A 39 -0.30 4.49 0.00
CA LEU A 39 -1.19 4.92 -1.07
C LEU A 39 -2.20 5.97 -0.61
N VAL A 40 -2.78 5.81 0.59
CA VAL A 40 -3.67 6.79 1.21
C VAL A 40 -2.92 8.10 1.48
N ALA A 41 -1.76 8.01 2.13
CA ALA A 41 -0.94 9.18 2.45
C ALA A 41 -0.52 9.97 1.20
N ASP A 42 -0.13 9.27 0.13
CA ASP A 42 0.22 9.89 -1.15
C ASP A 42 -0.97 10.65 -1.77
N HIS A 43 -2.17 10.06 -1.73
CA HIS A 43 -3.38 10.73 -2.22
C HIS A 43 -3.69 11.99 -1.41
N GLU A 44 -3.62 11.92 -0.09
CA GLU A 44 -3.85 13.07 0.78
C GLU A 44 -2.82 14.18 0.55
N GLY A 45 -1.53 13.83 0.58
CA GLY A 45 -0.43 14.79 0.41
C GLY A 45 -0.46 15.47 -0.96
N LEU A 46 -0.66 14.71 -2.04
CA LEU A 46 -0.73 15.27 -3.38
C LEU A 46 -2.02 16.06 -3.62
N ALA A 47 -3.15 15.66 -3.02
CA ALA A 47 -4.39 16.42 -3.09
C ALA A 47 -4.32 17.73 -2.30
N LEU A 48 -3.59 17.75 -1.19
CA LEU A 48 -3.28 18.97 -0.42
C LEU A 48 -2.40 19.90 -1.26
N ALA A 49 -1.28 19.40 -1.77
CA ALA A 49 -0.35 20.17 -2.60
C ALA A 49 -1.05 20.80 -3.82
N ARG A 50 -1.91 20.04 -4.49
CA ARG A 50 -2.71 20.53 -5.62
C ARG A 50 -3.61 21.72 -5.23
N ARG A 51 -4.22 21.70 -4.04
CA ARG A 51 -5.07 22.80 -3.56
C ARG A 51 -4.28 24.07 -3.28
N TYR A 52 -3.01 23.93 -2.90
CA TYR A 52 -2.08 25.06 -2.76
C TYR A 52 -1.43 25.49 -4.09
N GLY A 53 -1.85 24.92 -5.22
CA GLY A 53 -1.36 25.30 -6.55
C GLY A 53 0.03 24.75 -6.87
N ALA A 54 0.53 23.75 -6.14
CA ALA A 54 1.79 23.12 -6.45
C ALA A 54 1.69 22.26 -7.73
N ASP A 55 2.78 22.20 -8.51
CA ASP A 55 2.95 21.20 -9.55
C ASP A 55 3.12 19.82 -8.90
N VAL A 56 2.09 18.99 -9.05
CA VAL A 56 2.00 17.65 -8.45
C VAL A 56 3.10 16.72 -8.98
N GLU A 57 3.45 16.80 -10.26
CA GLU A 57 4.48 15.91 -10.82
C GLU A 57 5.88 16.37 -10.42
N ALA A 58 6.13 17.69 -10.36
CA ALA A 58 7.37 18.21 -9.78
C ALA A 58 7.52 17.82 -8.31
N LEU A 59 6.44 17.94 -7.53
CA LEU A 59 6.43 17.51 -6.14
C LEU A 59 6.68 16.01 -6.01
N ARG A 60 5.98 15.17 -6.78
CA ARG A 60 6.20 13.71 -6.76
C ARG A 60 7.66 13.34 -7.00
N ARG A 61 8.33 13.97 -7.98
CA ARG A 61 9.77 13.76 -8.22
C ARG A 61 10.62 14.15 -7.01
N ALA A 62 10.31 15.27 -6.36
CA ALA A 62 11.03 15.71 -5.15
C ALA A 62 10.80 14.75 -3.97
N LEU A 63 9.56 14.28 -3.78
CA LEU A 63 9.20 13.34 -2.73
C LEU A 63 9.94 12.00 -2.89
N LEU A 64 10.09 11.49 -4.11
CA LEU A 64 10.85 10.27 -4.41
C LEU A 64 12.36 10.38 -4.13
N LEU A 65 12.90 11.59 -4.02
CA LEU A 65 14.31 11.83 -3.63
C LEU A 65 14.47 12.05 -2.11
N SER A 66 13.36 12.05 -1.36
CA SER A 66 13.31 12.42 0.05
C SER A 66 12.92 11.23 0.93
N SER A 67 12.78 11.48 2.23
CA SER A 67 12.43 10.46 3.23
C SER A 67 11.06 9.81 3.05
N CYS A 68 10.18 10.36 2.20
CA CYS A 68 8.85 9.81 1.97
C CYS A 68 8.74 8.90 0.73
N ALA A 69 9.86 8.62 0.05
CA ALA A 69 9.90 7.71 -1.08
C ALA A 69 9.29 6.35 -0.73
N ASN A 70 8.34 5.90 -1.55
CA ASN A 70 7.63 4.64 -1.35
C ASN A 70 7.14 4.04 -2.68
N GLY A 71 6.83 2.74 -2.68
CA GLY A 71 6.45 1.99 -3.88
C GLY A 71 5.20 2.52 -4.60
N PRO A 72 4.07 2.77 -3.89
CA PRO A 72 2.89 3.42 -4.47
C PRO A 72 3.17 4.75 -5.17
N LEU A 73 3.99 5.62 -4.57
CA LEU A 73 4.35 6.91 -5.13
C LEU A 73 5.23 6.76 -6.38
N GLU A 74 6.14 5.79 -6.39
CA GLU A 74 6.95 5.47 -7.57
C GLU A 74 6.04 5.01 -8.72
N LYS A 75 5.07 4.15 -8.43
CA LYS A 75 4.12 3.57 -9.40
C LYS A 75 2.79 4.32 -9.43
N TRP A 76 2.83 5.63 -9.21
CA TRP A 76 1.65 6.49 -9.16
C TRP A 76 0.80 6.33 -10.43
N GLY A 77 -0.51 6.18 -10.25
CA GLY A 77 -1.46 5.93 -11.34
C GLY A 77 -1.70 4.45 -11.69
N MET A 78 -0.89 3.51 -11.17
CA MET A 78 -0.97 2.09 -11.56
C MET A 78 -1.81 1.22 -10.63
N GLN A 79 -2.09 1.65 -9.39
CA GLN A 79 -2.82 0.83 -8.42
C GLN A 79 -4.33 0.84 -8.69
N THR A 80 -4.92 -0.35 -8.75
CA THR A 80 -6.36 -0.49 -9.02
C THR A 80 -7.23 -0.32 -7.78
N MET A 81 -6.66 -0.45 -6.58
CA MET A 81 -7.39 -0.56 -5.30
C MET A 81 -8.46 -1.67 -5.31
N ALA A 82 -8.39 -2.64 -6.22
CA ALA A 82 -9.37 -3.71 -6.32
C ALA A 82 -9.37 -4.59 -5.06
N TRP A 83 -8.17 -4.90 -4.59
CA TRP A 83 -7.87 -5.86 -3.52
C TRP A 83 -7.80 -5.24 -2.12
N ALA A 84 -7.93 -3.92 -2.00
CA ALA A 84 -7.73 -3.23 -0.72
C ALA A 84 -8.68 -3.73 0.37
N ASP A 85 -9.92 -4.06 0.03
CA ASP A 85 -10.89 -4.51 1.04
C ASP A 85 -10.58 -5.92 1.57
N ASP A 86 -10.23 -6.84 0.67
CA ASP A 86 -9.89 -8.22 1.00
C ASP A 86 -8.57 -8.26 1.79
N ASP A 87 -7.56 -7.51 1.34
CA ASP A 87 -6.28 -7.39 2.04
C ASP A 87 -6.46 -6.85 3.46
N MET A 88 -7.28 -5.82 3.64
CA MET A 88 -7.52 -5.23 4.97
C MET A 88 -8.42 -6.10 5.85
N ALA A 89 -9.28 -6.96 5.27
CA ALA A 89 -10.02 -7.96 6.03
C ALA A 89 -9.06 -9.02 6.61
N ILE A 90 -8.11 -9.53 5.81
CA ILE A 90 -7.08 -10.47 6.28
C ILE A 90 -6.23 -9.83 7.38
N VAL A 91 -5.79 -8.59 7.20
CA VAL A 91 -5.01 -7.88 8.22
C VAL A 91 -5.79 -7.70 9.52
N ALA A 92 -7.09 -7.40 9.45
CA ALA A 92 -7.94 -7.27 10.63
C ALA A 92 -8.11 -8.60 11.39
N GLU A 93 -8.32 -9.71 10.67
CA GLU A 93 -8.38 -11.05 11.26
C GLU A 93 -7.07 -11.42 11.96
N MET A 94 -5.94 -11.22 11.28
CA MET A 94 -4.61 -11.48 11.85
C MET A 94 -4.29 -10.62 13.08
N ALA A 95 -4.75 -9.37 13.10
CA ALA A 95 -4.58 -8.48 14.25
C ALA A 95 -5.40 -8.95 15.45
N ALA A 96 -6.64 -9.41 15.21
CA ALA A 96 -7.51 -9.98 16.23
C ALA A 96 -6.91 -11.26 16.83
N ASP A 97 -6.42 -12.17 15.99
CA ASP A 97 -5.74 -13.41 16.42
C ASP A 97 -4.48 -13.12 17.24
N ALA A 98 -3.74 -12.08 16.88
CA ALA A 98 -2.54 -11.65 17.60
C ALA A 98 -2.85 -10.81 18.87
N GLY A 99 -4.11 -10.42 19.09
CA GLY A 99 -4.51 -9.60 20.23
C GLY A 99 -3.95 -8.16 20.20
N ILE A 100 -3.72 -7.59 19.02
CA ILE A 100 -3.21 -6.23 18.85
C ILE A 100 -4.21 -5.33 18.11
N ALA A 101 -4.20 -4.04 18.45
CA ALA A 101 -4.97 -3.03 17.72
C ALA A 101 -4.11 -2.42 16.60
N LEU A 102 -4.72 -2.24 15.41
CA LEU A 102 -4.10 -1.55 14.28
C LEU A 102 -4.96 -0.33 13.89
N PRO A 103 -4.97 0.74 14.70
CA PRO A 103 -5.93 1.85 14.53
C PRO A 103 -5.82 2.54 13.17
N GLN A 104 -4.60 2.64 12.60
CA GLN A 104 -4.43 3.20 11.27
C GLN A 104 -5.04 2.29 10.17
N ALA A 105 -5.01 0.97 10.35
CA ALA A 105 -5.51 0.03 9.34
C ALA A 105 -7.02 0.16 9.16
N GLU A 106 -7.76 0.41 10.24
CA GLU A 106 -9.21 0.64 10.21
C GLU A 106 -9.57 1.86 9.36
N VAL A 107 -8.91 2.99 9.64
CA VAL A 107 -9.11 4.23 8.89
C VAL A 107 -8.66 4.08 7.43
N ASN A 108 -7.51 3.45 7.18
CA ASN A 108 -7.02 3.18 5.84
C ASN A 108 -8.03 2.38 5.02
N ARG A 109 -8.68 1.38 5.62
CA ARG A 109 -9.68 0.55 4.93
C ARG A 109 -10.88 1.39 4.48
N GLU A 110 -11.38 2.26 5.35
CA GLU A 110 -12.50 3.17 5.02
C GLU A 110 -12.12 4.17 3.93
N ILE A 111 -10.93 4.76 4.02
CA ILE A 111 -10.43 5.70 3.01
C ILE A 111 -10.24 4.98 1.67
N CYS A 112 -9.67 3.78 1.64
CA CYS A 112 -9.52 3.00 0.41
C CYS A 112 -10.87 2.75 -0.29
N ARG A 113 -11.94 2.45 0.48
CA ARG A 113 -13.29 2.27 -0.07
C ARG A 113 -13.84 3.55 -0.69
N SER A 114 -13.70 4.69 -0.01
CA SER A 114 -14.17 5.99 -0.52
C SER A 114 -13.35 6.46 -1.72
N LEU A 115 -12.06 6.14 -1.73
CA LEU A 115 -11.10 6.56 -2.75
C LEU A 115 -11.20 5.73 -4.03
N LYS A 116 -11.49 4.42 -3.96
CA LYS A 116 -11.60 3.51 -5.11
C LYS A 116 -12.32 4.08 -6.35
N PRO A 117 -13.53 4.70 -6.25
CA PRO A 117 -14.22 5.29 -7.41
C PRO A 117 -13.58 6.57 -7.97
N ARG A 118 -12.73 7.24 -7.18
CA ARG A 118 -12.12 8.54 -7.51
C ARG A 118 -10.58 8.51 -7.40
N ARG A 119 -9.97 7.33 -7.39
CA ARG A 119 -8.52 7.15 -7.27
C ARG A 119 -7.80 8.02 -8.29
N TYR A 120 -6.72 8.65 -7.87
CA TYR A 120 -5.93 9.60 -8.65
C TYR A 120 -6.64 10.89 -9.12
N LYS A 121 -7.94 11.07 -8.85
CA LYS A 121 -8.66 12.33 -9.06
C LYS A 121 -8.45 13.25 -7.86
N LEU A 122 -7.23 13.80 -7.76
CA LEU A 122 -6.77 14.60 -6.62
C LEU A 122 -7.68 15.82 -6.33
N ASP A 123 -8.33 16.37 -7.35
CA ASP A 123 -9.30 17.46 -7.26
C ASP A 123 -10.62 17.06 -6.55
N GLN A 124 -10.94 15.76 -6.52
CA GLN A 124 -12.15 15.20 -5.93
C GLN A 124 -11.91 14.54 -4.56
N TYR A 125 -10.66 14.46 -4.12
CA TYR A 125 -10.31 13.86 -2.83
C TYR A 125 -10.97 14.64 -1.68
N GLY A 126 -11.64 13.96 -0.76
CA GLY A 126 -12.30 14.60 0.40
C GLY A 126 -13.54 15.44 0.10
N ARG A 127 -14.19 15.22 -1.05
CA ARG A 127 -15.50 15.80 -1.41
C ARG A 127 -16.62 14.76 -1.40
#